data_AF-A0A957KUR6-F1
#
_entry.id   AF-A0A957KUR6-F1
#
_cell.length_a   1.000
_cell.length_b   1.000
_cell.length_c   1.000
_cell.angle_alpha   90.00
_cell.angle_beta   90.00
_cell.angle_gamma   90.00
#
_symmetry.space_group_name_H-M   'P 1'
#
loop_
_entity.id
_entity.type
_entity.pdbx_description
1 polymer ?
#
loop_
_entity_poly.entity_id
_entity_poly.type
_entity_poly.pdbx_seq_one_letter_code
_entity_poly.pdbx_strand_id
1 'polypeptide(L)'
;MLRIHHKFVLFVLFMLVALSLSACQPVTREPQVQSAPASAPEVFVEGAPVRLAVGLAIGPDDNLYVSTQWIRHVLVLNPETGEIIKRYGPEEGIDIPADLAFGPDGSLYAGLYPGFDGDAILRLAPDGTVTGMPLPPIIWPV
;
A
#
# COMPACT_ATOMS: atom_id res chain seq x y z
N MET A 1 24.62 10.06 -79.17
CA MET A 1 24.04 9.27 -78.04
C MET A 1 24.83 9.36 -76.71
N LEU A 2 26.06 9.90 -76.65
CA LEU A 2 26.92 9.83 -75.45
C LEU A 2 26.67 10.89 -74.35
N ARG A 3 25.84 11.92 -74.59
CA ARG A 3 25.69 13.11 -73.72
C ARG A 3 24.61 12.98 -72.63
N ILE A 4 23.66 12.04 -72.78
CA ILE A 4 22.56 11.80 -71.83
C ILE A 4 22.97 10.77 -70.76
N HIS A 5 23.75 9.74 -71.14
CA HIS A 5 24.33 8.78 -70.21
C HIS A 5 25.23 9.45 -69.17
N HIS A 6 26.05 10.43 -69.57
CA HIS A 6 26.95 11.09 -68.63
C HIS A 6 26.21 11.90 -67.55
N LYS A 7 25.11 12.58 -67.91
CA LYS A 7 24.28 13.34 -66.97
C LYS A 7 23.49 12.41 -66.04
N PHE A 8 23.03 11.27 -66.53
CA PHE A 8 22.28 10.28 -65.75
C PHE A 8 23.19 9.56 -64.74
N VAL A 9 24.40 9.16 -65.15
CA VAL A 9 25.39 8.55 -64.25
C VAL A 9 25.83 9.52 -63.17
N LEU A 10 26.06 10.80 -63.50
CA LEU A 10 26.43 11.81 -62.52
C LEU A 10 25.29 12.09 -61.51
N PHE A 11 24.04 12.06 -61.96
CA PHE A 11 22.87 12.24 -61.10
C PHE A 11 22.65 11.05 -60.14
N VAL A 12 22.82 9.82 -60.63
CA VAL A 12 22.75 8.60 -59.80
C VAL A 12 23.91 8.56 -58.79
N LEU A 13 25.11 8.95 -59.20
CA LEU A 13 26.26 9.05 -58.29
C LEU A 13 26.02 10.12 -57.22
N PHE A 14 25.46 11.27 -57.58
CA PHE A 14 25.12 12.33 -56.64
C PHE A 14 24.04 11.90 -55.63
N MET A 15 23.00 11.17 -56.08
CA MET A 15 22.01 10.60 -55.18
C MET A 15 22.60 9.53 -54.25
N LEU A 16 23.45 8.63 -54.75
CA LEU A 16 24.11 7.61 -53.92
C LEU A 16 25.04 8.22 -52.86
N VAL A 17 25.75 9.30 -53.20
CA VAL A 17 26.57 10.07 -52.24
C VAL A 17 25.70 10.80 -51.22
N ALA A 18 24.55 11.34 -51.62
CA ALA A 18 23.60 11.97 -50.68
C ALA A 18 22.97 10.96 -49.71
N LEU A 19 22.67 9.74 -50.19
CA LEU A 19 22.15 8.64 -49.38
C LEU A 19 23.18 8.11 -48.37
N SER A 20 24.49 8.13 -48.68
CA SER A 20 25.53 7.70 -47.74
C SER A 20 25.86 8.75 -46.67
N LEU A 21 25.59 10.03 -46.92
CA LEU A 21 25.80 11.11 -45.94
C LEU A 21 24.72 11.19 -44.85
N SER A 22 23.50 10.70 -45.10
CA SER A 22 22.41 10.69 -44.10
C SER A 22 22.50 9.55 -43.07
N ALA A 23 23.37 8.56 -43.26
CA ALA A 23 23.48 7.40 -42.38
C ALA A 23 24.35 7.64 -41.12
N CYS A 24 25.05 8.78 -41.04
CA CYS A 24 25.90 9.15 -39.91
C CYS A 24 25.29 10.31 -39.10
N GLN A 25 24.07 10.14 -38.59
CA GLN A 25 23.67 10.96 -37.44
C GLN A 25 24.10 10.21 -36.17
N PRO A 26 24.95 10.80 -35.30
CA PRO A 26 25.23 10.20 -34.01
C PRO A 26 23.90 10.13 -33.24
N VAL A 27 23.58 8.96 -32.70
CA VAL A 27 22.47 8.81 -31.75
C VAL A 27 22.84 9.61 -30.50
N THR A 28 22.44 10.87 -30.44
CA THR A 28 22.49 11.64 -29.21
C THR A 28 21.37 11.12 -28.34
N ARG A 29 21.69 10.14 -27.49
CA ARG A 29 20.81 9.77 -26.38
C ARG A 29 20.71 10.99 -25.48
N GLU A 30 19.57 11.68 -25.49
CA GLU A 30 19.28 12.69 -24.46
C GLU A 30 19.62 12.05 -23.10
N PRO A 31 20.37 12.75 -22.23
CA PRO A 31 20.54 12.30 -20.86
C PRO A 31 19.14 12.12 -20.30
N GLN A 32 18.75 10.87 -20.10
CA GLN A 32 17.55 10.57 -19.34
C GLN A 32 17.82 11.20 -17.99
N VAL A 33 17.17 12.33 -17.70
CA VAL A 33 17.12 12.87 -16.35
C VAL A 33 16.37 11.81 -15.58
N GLN A 34 17.13 10.86 -15.04
CA GLN A 34 16.63 9.90 -14.10
C GLN A 34 16.12 10.76 -12.96
N SER A 35 14.79 10.92 -12.89
CA SER A 35 14.17 11.57 -11.76
C SER A 35 14.80 10.94 -10.53
N ALA A 36 15.38 11.78 -9.68
CA ALA A 36 15.91 11.31 -8.40
C ALA A 36 14.84 10.40 -7.78
N PRO A 37 15.22 9.24 -7.21
CA PRO A 37 14.24 8.42 -6.51
C PRO A 37 13.46 9.33 -5.58
N ALA A 38 12.12 9.21 -5.59
CA ALA A 38 11.27 9.99 -4.70
C ALA A 38 11.88 9.94 -3.31
N SER A 39 12.17 11.11 -2.73
CA SER A 39 12.78 11.18 -1.41
C SER A 39 11.96 10.32 -0.46
N ALA A 40 12.64 9.53 0.39
CA ALA A 40 11.95 8.72 1.38
C ALA A 40 10.95 9.58 2.17
N PRO A 41 9.78 9.04 2.53
CA PRO A 41 8.84 9.78 3.37
C PRO A 41 9.53 10.23 4.66
N GLU A 42 9.21 11.43 5.11
CA GLU A 42 9.67 11.93 6.39
C GLU A 42 9.08 11.08 7.51
N VAL A 43 9.94 10.65 8.44
CA VAL A 43 9.51 9.98 9.67
C VAL A 43 9.09 11.07 10.65
N PHE A 44 7.79 11.15 10.95
CA PHE A 44 7.26 12.13 11.90
C PHE A 44 7.39 11.65 13.36
N VAL A 45 7.24 10.34 13.60
CA VAL A 45 7.40 9.70 14.92
C VAL A 45 7.98 8.30 14.72
N GLU A 46 8.96 7.92 15.54
CA GLU A 46 9.47 6.55 15.61
C GLU A 46 8.54 5.69 16.47
N GLY A 47 7.89 4.70 15.85
CA GLY A 47 6.91 3.84 16.51
C GLY A 47 7.54 2.68 17.29
N ALA A 48 6.79 2.15 18.25
CA ALA A 48 7.09 0.86 18.88
C ALA A 48 7.19 -0.27 17.84
N PRO A 49 7.96 -1.35 18.13
CA PRO A 49 8.12 -2.47 17.20
C PRO A 49 6.85 -3.32 17.12
N VAL A 50 5.87 -2.85 16.34
CA VAL A 50 4.64 -3.57 16.02
C VAL A 50 4.89 -4.50 14.83
N ARG A 51 4.49 -5.76 14.94
CA ARG A 51 4.63 -6.76 13.88
C ARG A 51 3.26 -7.22 13.42
N LEU A 52 3.15 -7.49 12.11
CA LEU A 52 1.93 -8.03 11.50
C LEU A 52 0.71 -7.13 11.74
N ALA A 53 0.92 -5.81 11.66
CA ALA A 53 -0.17 -4.83 11.64
C ALA A 53 -1.02 -5.03 10.38
N VAL A 54 -2.35 -5.04 10.53
CA VAL A 54 -3.28 -5.27 9.40
C VAL A 54 -4.24 -4.10 9.22
N GLY A 55 -4.93 -3.70 10.28
CA GLY A 55 -5.89 -2.60 10.30
C GLY A 55 -5.54 -1.58 11.38
N LEU A 56 -6.08 -0.38 11.24
CA LEU A 56 -5.88 0.71 12.18
C LEU A 56 -7.10 1.62 12.29
N ALA A 57 -7.25 2.27 13.42
CA ALA A 57 -8.25 3.31 13.63
C ALA A 57 -7.74 4.34 14.64
N ILE A 58 -8.15 5.60 14.47
CA ILE A 58 -7.99 6.62 15.50
C ILE A 58 -9.20 6.56 16.42
N GLY A 59 -8.95 6.39 17.72
CA GLY A 59 -9.99 6.35 18.73
C GLY A 59 -10.56 7.73 19.08
N PRO A 60 -11.72 7.78 19.76
CA PRO A 60 -12.27 9.02 20.31
C PRO A 60 -11.42 9.60 21.45
N ASP A 61 -10.40 8.86 21.89
CA ASP A 61 -9.39 9.25 22.87
C ASP A 61 -8.08 9.73 22.23
N ASP A 62 -8.10 10.01 20.92
CA ASP A 62 -6.96 10.44 20.10
C ASP A 62 -5.78 9.44 20.04
N ASN A 63 -5.98 8.19 20.48
CA ASN A 63 -4.97 7.16 20.38
C ASN A 63 -5.09 6.36 19.07
N LEU A 64 -3.97 5.81 18.61
CA LEU A 64 -3.91 4.94 17.44
C LEU A 64 -4.12 3.47 17.85
N TYR A 65 -5.19 2.87 17.38
CA TYR A 65 -5.49 1.45 17.58
C TYR A 65 -5.01 0.67 16.37
N VAL A 66 -4.26 -0.41 16.59
CA VAL A 66 -3.65 -1.24 15.54
C VAL A 66 -3.96 -2.69 15.79
N SER A 67 -4.58 -3.37 14.81
CA SER A 67 -4.80 -4.81 14.88
C SER A 67 -3.53 -5.55 14.47
N THR A 68 -3.22 -6.61 15.21
CA THR A 68 -2.09 -7.50 14.93
C THR A 68 -2.62 -8.92 14.79
N GLN A 69 -3.00 -9.28 13.56
CA GLN A 69 -3.82 -10.46 13.28
C GLN A 69 -3.25 -11.74 13.89
N TRP A 70 -2.02 -12.12 13.53
CA TRP A 70 -1.42 -13.37 14.02
C TRP A 70 -0.80 -13.26 15.42
N ILE A 71 -0.63 -12.04 15.92
CA ILE A 71 -0.23 -11.80 17.32
C ILE A 71 -1.47 -11.80 18.23
N ARG A 72 -2.68 -11.72 17.66
CA ARG A 72 -3.98 -11.81 18.34
C ARG A 72 -4.22 -10.67 19.32
N HIS A 73 -3.82 -9.46 18.95
CA HIS A 73 -4.01 -8.28 19.79
C HIS A 73 -4.50 -7.07 18.98
N VAL A 74 -5.25 -6.20 19.65
CA VAL A 74 -5.34 -4.78 19.30
C VAL A 74 -4.40 -4.02 20.23
N LEU A 75 -3.45 -3.31 19.64
CA LEU A 75 -2.49 -2.45 20.35
C LEU A 75 -3.00 -1.02 20.31
N VAL A 76 -2.93 -0.32 21.45
CA VAL A 76 -3.20 1.12 21.52
C VAL A 76 -1.87 1.84 21.65
N LEU A 77 -1.62 2.74 20.73
CA LEU A 77 -0.40 3.53 20.66
C LEU A 77 -0.71 5.01 20.89
N ASN A 78 0.18 5.68 21.61
CA ASN A 78 0.19 7.14 21.62
C ASN A 78 0.79 7.63 20.29
N PRO A 79 0.07 8.40 19.47
CA PRO A 79 0.54 8.80 18.15
C PRO A 79 1.68 9.82 18.18
N GLU A 80 1.86 10.55 19.29
CA GLU A 80 2.92 11.56 19.46
C GLU A 80 4.25 10.92 19.88
N THR A 81 4.20 9.88 20.71
CA THR A 81 5.42 9.21 21.23
C THR A 81 5.72 7.90 20.52
N GLY A 82 4.75 7.32 19.81
CA GLY A 82 4.87 6.00 19.19
C GLY A 82 4.79 4.82 20.16
N GLU A 83 4.61 5.07 21.46
CA GLU A 83 4.63 4.05 22.50
C GLU A 83 3.32 3.26 22.57
N ILE A 84 3.42 1.95 22.84
CA ILE A 84 2.24 1.12 23.14
C ILE A 84 1.81 1.38 24.58
N ILE A 85 0.63 1.96 24.74
CA ILE A 85 0.05 2.34 26.04
C ILE A 85 -0.98 1.33 26.55
N LYS A 86 -1.57 0.51 25.67
CA LYS A 86 -2.52 -0.55 26.05
C LYS A 86 -2.51 -1.70 25.05
N ARG A 87 -2.94 -2.86 25.52
CA ARG A 87 -3.13 -4.08 24.72
C ARG A 87 -4.48 -4.67 25.08
N TYR A 88 -5.22 -5.08 24.06
CA TYR A 88 -6.39 -5.93 24.17
C TYR A 88 -6.09 -7.22 23.43
N GLY A 89 -6.39 -8.35 24.04
CA GLY A 89 -6.03 -9.68 23.57
C GLY A 89 -7.16 -10.69 23.75
N PRO A 90 -6.83 -11.99 23.71
CA PRO A 90 -7.80 -13.08 23.81
C PRO A 90 -8.59 -13.05 25.12
N GLU A 91 -8.04 -12.49 26.20
CA GLU A 91 -8.75 -12.30 27.47
C GLU A 91 -9.95 -11.34 27.37
N GLU A 92 -9.97 -10.43 26.38
CA GLU A 92 -11.12 -9.60 26.03
C GLU A 92 -11.94 -10.15 24.85
N GLY A 93 -11.71 -11.41 24.44
CA GLY A 93 -12.38 -12.02 23.28
C GLY A 93 -11.83 -11.55 21.94
N ILE A 94 -10.76 -10.76 21.91
CA ILE A 94 -10.08 -10.38 20.68
C ILE A 94 -9.22 -11.55 20.21
N ASP A 95 -9.69 -12.23 19.17
CA ASP A 95 -8.96 -13.31 18.52
C ASP A 95 -8.80 -13.04 17.02
N ILE A 96 -7.55 -13.03 16.57
CA ILE A 96 -7.16 -12.78 15.19
C ILE A 96 -7.88 -11.56 14.57
N PRO A 97 -7.68 -10.35 15.14
CA PRO A 97 -8.32 -9.15 14.62
C PRO A 97 -7.73 -8.74 13.28
N ALA A 98 -8.58 -8.44 12.31
CA ALA A 98 -8.22 -8.01 10.97
C ALA A 98 -8.35 -6.48 10.85
N ASP A 99 -9.55 -5.93 10.89
CA ASP A 99 -9.81 -4.49 10.70
C ASP A 99 -10.55 -3.89 11.89
N LEU A 100 -10.43 -2.57 12.06
CA LEU A 100 -10.90 -1.83 13.23
C LEU A 100 -11.70 -0.59 12.84
N ALA A 101 -12.75 -0.28 13.59
CA ALA A 101 -13.50 0.96 13.45
C ALA A 101 -14.09 1.41 14.78
N PHE A 102 -14.20 2.72 14.99
CA PHE A 102 -14.95 3.28 16.12
C PHE A 102 -16.36 3.70 15.70
N GLY A 103 -17.35 3.31 16.50
CA GLY A 103 -18.73 3.76 16.34
C GLY A 103 -19.00 5.10 17.02
N PRO A 104 -20.12 5.76 16.69
CA PRO A 104 -20.55 7.00 17.35
C PRO A 104 -20.92 6.81 18.84
N ASP A 105 -21.09 5.57 19.28
CA ASP A 105 -21.29 5.17 20.68
C ASP A 105 -19.97 5.02 21.45
N GLY A 106 -18.83 5.27 20.80
CA GLY A 106 -17.50 5.12 21.38
C GLY A 106 -17.00 3.68 21.44
N SER A 107 -17.76 2.70 20.93
CA SER A 107 -17.33 1.31 20.88
C SER A 107 -16.28 1.08 19.79
N LEU A 108 -15.30 0.23 20.10
CA LEU A 108 -14.40 -0.35 19.11
C LEU A 108 -15.07 -1.58 18.48
N TYR A 109 -15.16 -1.58 17.16
CA TYR A 109 -15.57 -2.72 16.35
C TYR A 109 -14.34 -3.34 15.72
N ALA A 110 -14.22 -4.66 15.83
CA ALA A 110 -13.12 -5.41 15.25
C ALA A 110 -13.65 -6.56 14.39
N GLY A 111 -13.23 -6.63 13.13
CA GLY A 111 -13.44 -7.82 12.32
C GLY A 111 -12.47 -8.92 12.76
N LEU A 112 -12.96 -10.12 13.04
CA LEU A 112 -12.18 -11.25 13.53
C LEU A 112 -12.16 -12.39 12.50
N TYR A 113 -11.04 -13.11 12.38
CA TYR A 113 -10.94 -14.27 11.48
C TYR A 113 -10.09 -15.43 12.03
N PRO A 114 -10.67 -16.59 12.35
CA PRO A 114 -12.11 -16.85 12.47
C PRO A 114 -12.72 -16.01 13.60
N GLY A 115 -14.04 -15.83 13.53
CA GLY A 115 -14.81 -15.23 14.61
C GLY A 115 -14.83 -16.07 15.90
N PHE A 116 -15.30 -15.49 17.01
CA PHE A 116 -15.53 -16.23 18.26
C PHE A 116 -16.91 -16.89 18.25
N ASP A 117 -17.04 -18.17 18.58
CA ASP A 117 -18.34 -18.89 18.58
C ASP A 117 -19.23 -18.69 17.31
N GLY A 118 -18.64 -18.31 16.17
CA GLY A 118 -19.33 -17.94 14.92
C GLY A 118 -19.46 -16.43 14.65
N ASP A 119 -19.17 -15.58 15.64
CA ASP A 119 -19.19 -14.12 15.60
C ASP A 119 -17.94 -13.54 14.95
N ALA A 120 -18.08 -13.03 13.74
CA ALA A 120 -16.95 -12.49 12.97
C ALA A 120 -16.74 -10.98 13.19
N ILE A 121 -17.65 -10.29 13.89
CA ILE A 121 -17.46 -8.90 14.32
C ILE A 121 -17.58 -8.84 15.83
N LEU A 122 -16.55 -8.35 16.50
CA LEU A 122 -16.55 -8.03 17.92
C LEU A 122 -16.84 -6.54 18.13
N ARG A 123 -17.60 -6.23 19.16
CA ARG A 123 -17.81 -4.87 19.68
C ARG A 123 -17.34 -4.82 21.13
N LEU A 124 -16.33 -4.00 21.40
CA LEU A 124 -15.85 -3.65 22.73
C LEU A 124 -16.39 -2.27 23.10
N ALA A 125 -17.28 -2.21 24.08
CA ALA A 125 -17.86 -0.97 24.58
C ALA A 125 -16.91 -0.22 25.53
N PRO A 126 -17.09 1.11 25.70
CA PRO A 126 -16.26 1.91 26.60
C PRO A 126 -16.25 1.43 28.07
N ASP A 127 -17.33 0.76 28.51
CA ASP A 127 -17.44 0.18 29.85
C ASP A 127 -16.74 -1.19 29.99
N GLY A 128 -16.12 -1.68 28.91
CA GLY A 128 -15.44 -2.98 28.85
C GLY A 128 -16.35 -4.14 28.45
N THR A 129 -17.65 -3.90 28.21
CA THR A 129 -18.56 -4.96 27.74
C THR A 129 -18.17 -5.42 26.34
N VAL A 130 -18.03 -6.73 26.17
CA VAL A 130 -17.72 -7.38 24.89
C VAL A 130 -18.97 -8.07 24.36
N THR A 131 -19.31 -7.80 23.11
CA THR A 131 -20.42 -8.44 22.38
C THR A 131 -19.99 -8.83 20.98
N GLY A 132 -20.66 -9.80 20.40
CA GLY A 132 -20.40 -10.24 19.03
C GLY A 132 -21.58 -10.06 18.13
N MET A 133 -21.27 -9.95 16.84
CA MET A 133 -22.23 -9.99 15.77
C MET A 133 -21.89 -11.19 14.88
N PRO A 134 -22.71 -12.26 14.94
CA PRO A 134 -22.62 -13.39 14.02
C PRO A 134 -22.71 -12.88 12.59
N LEU A 135 -21.74 -13.28 11.77
CA LEU A 135 -21.91 -13.19 10.32
C LEU A 135 -22.37 -14.56 9.83
N PRO A 136 -23.33 -14.62 8.88
CA PRO A 136 -23.75 -15.88 8.32
C PRO A 136 -22.55 -16.60 7.70
N PRO A 137 -22.53 -17.95 7.70
CA PRO A 137 -21.43 -18.70 7.12
C PRO A 137 -21.20 -18.28 5.68
N ILE A 138 -19.94 -18.02 5.34
CA ILE A 138 -19.56 -17.66 3.97
C ILE A 138 -19.73 -18.90 3.10
N ILE A 139 -20.79 -18.92 2.29
CA ILE A 139 -20.94 -19.85 1.17
C ILE A 139 -20.14 -19.26 0.01
N TRP A 140 -18.84 -19.56 -0.03
CA TRP A 140 -18.08 -19.36 -1.27
C TRP A 140 -18.69 -20.28 -2.33
N PRO A 141 -19.14 -19.76 -3.50
CA PRO A 141 -19.44 -20.65 -4.60
C PRO A 141 -18.13 -21.36 -4.97
N VAL A 142 -18.09 -22.66 -4.71
CA VAL A 142 -17.10 -23.58 -5.25
C VAL A 142 -17.28 -23.75 -6.75
#